data_AF-A0A7S3E782-F1
#
_entry.id   AF-A0A7S3E782-F1
#
_cell.length_a   1.000
_cell.length_b   1.000
_cell.length_c   1.000
_cell.angle_alpha   90.00
_cell.angle_beta   90.00
_cell.angle_gamma   90.00
#
_symmetry.space_group_name_H-M   'P 1'
#
loop_
_entity.id
_entity.type
_entity.pdbx_description
1 polymer ?
#
loop_
_entity_poly.entity_id
_entity_poly.type
_entity_poly.pdbx_seq_one_letter_code
_entity_poly.pdbx_strand_id
1 'polypeptide(L)'
;MSEHIPGQGVALGRHGESITCMGCRIVVAAENQREHYHSDWHRVNLKRRVAGLGPISSGEFEVRVKELEEKSKQEASKKEKRERKGYFCEYCSKRFSSEKALEQHERSKRHIDQVRAANGAASEDEEMEGEETHDVVEERLEQAEMIPLTNCLFCNHISDDVEANAKHMAKLHGCFIPYVESLLSIESLLTYLGEKVSKEP
;
A
#
# COMPACT_ATOMS: atom_id res chain seq x y z
N MET A 1 66.82 41.70 5.42
CA MET A 1 65.77 40.81 5.96
C MET A 1 64.85 40.50 4.80
N SER A 2 65.14 39.35 4.19
CA SER A 2 64.42 38.77 3.06
C SER A 2 63.07 38.26 3.50
N GLU A 3 62.00 38.54 2.78
CA GLU A 3 60.88 37.60 2.60
C GLU A 3 60.34 37.73 1.16
N HIS A 4 60.83 36.81 0.31
CA HIS A 4 60.19 36.45 -0.95
C HIS A 4 58.90 35.69 -0.61
N ILE A 5 57.75 36.19 -1.07
CA ILE A 5 56.50 35.42 -1.08
C ILE A 5 56.46 34.67 -2.41
N PRO A 6 56.58 33.33 -2.45
CA PRO A 6 56.52 32.58 -3.68
C PRO A 6 55.09 32.57 -4.22
N GLY A 7 54.95 33.03 -5.47
CA GLY A 7 53.71 32.97 -6.23
C GLY A 7 53.20 31.54 -6.30
N GLN A 8 52.01 31.32 -5.75
CA GLN A 8 51.26 30.09 -5.94
C GLN A 8 50.82 30.02 -7.42
N GLY A 9 51.62 29.33 -8.22
CA GLY A 9 51.19 28.80 -9.51
C GLY A 9 50.11 27.76 -9.27
N VAL A 10 48.85 28.17 -9.30
CA VAL A 10 47.73 27.25 -9.49
C VAL A 10 47.77 26.80 -10.94
N ALA A 11 48.31 25.61 -11.16
CA ALA A 11 48.24 24.91 -12.42
C ALA A 11 46.76 24.84 -12.86
N LEU A 12 46.46 25.53 -13.97
CA LEU A 12 45.18 25.40 -14.68
C LEU A 12 45.10 23.97 -15.22
N GLY A 13 44.48 23.08 -14.42
CA GLY A 13 44.16 21.72 -14.82
C GLY A 13 43.21 21.73 -16.01
N ARG A 14 43.45 20.78 -16.93
CA ARG A 14 42.68 20.51 -18.15
C ARG A 14 41.17 20.69 -17.95
N HIS A 15 40.57 21.59 -18.72
CA HIS A 15 39.12 21.65 -18.89
C HIS A 15 38.64 20.34 -19.54
N GLY A 16 37.97 19.47 -18.76
CA GLY A 16 37.21 18.34 -19.32
C GLY A 16 36.95 17.12 -18.42
N GLU A 17 37.68 16.93 -17.32
CA GLU A 17 37.63 15.64 -16.59
C GLU A 17 36.68 15.64 -15.38
N SER A 18 36.32 16.81 -14.83
CA SER A 18 35.39 16.91 -13.70
C SER A 18 34.54 18.18 -13.72
N ILE A 19 33.37 18.10 -13.10
CA ILE A 19 32.38 19.17 -12.96
C ILE A 19 32.05 19.39 -11.49
N THR A 20 31.97 20.65 -11.08
CA THR A 20 31.52 21.01 -9.73
C THR A 20 30.00 21.14 -9.71
N CYS A 21 29.33 20.30 -8.92
CA CYS A 21 27.93 20.50 -8.61
C CYS A 21 27.79 21.51 -7.49
N MET A 22 27.36 22.72 -7.81
CA MET A 22 27.09 23.74 -6.81
C MET A 22 26.06 23.24 -5.80
N GLY A 23 25.03 22.50 -6.25
CA GLY A 23 23.94 21.86 -5.50
C GLY A 23 24.40 21.08 -4.27
N CYS A 24 25.34 20.19 -4.50
CA CYS A 24 25.87 19.27 -3.49
C CYS A 24 27.22 19.72 -2.91
N ARG A 25 27.83 20.79 -3.47
CA ARG A 25 29.16 21.28 -3.11
C ARG A 25 30.25 20.21 -3.23
N ILE A 26 30.17 19.41 -4.28
CA ILE A 26 31.16 18.38 -4.60
C ILE A 26 31.67 18.51 -6.03
N VAL A 27 32.83 17.91 -6.28
CA VAL A 27 33.38 17.70 -7.61
C VAL A 27 33.02 16.27 -8.05
N VAL A 28 32.44 16.15 -9.22
CA VAL A 28 32.02 14.88 -9.84
C VAL A 28 32.84 14.71 -11.11
N ALA A 29 33.26 13.49 -11.45
CA ALA A 29 33.88 13.22 -12.74
C ALA A 29 32.89 13.54 -13.89
N ALA A 30 33.36 14.07 -15.00
CA ALA A 30 32.48 14.48 -16.11
C ALA A 30 31.66 13.31 -16.68
N GLU A 31 32.24 12.10 -16.66
CA GLU A 31 31.57 10.85 -17.01
C GLU A 31 30.34 10.55 -16.13
N ASN A 32 30.41 10.88 -14.84
CA ASN A 32 29.36 10.60 -13.86
C ASN A 32 28.39 11.78 -13.68
N GLN A 33 28.48 12.81 -14.54
CA GLN A 33 27.64 13.99 -14.45
C GLN A 33 26.15 13.64 -14.50
N ARG A 34 25.74 12.82 -15.48
CA ARG A 34 24.33 12.42 -15.66
C ARG A 34 23.83 11.62 -14.46
N GLU A 35 24.60 10.65 -14.01
CA GLU A 35 24.26 9.82 -12.86
C GLU A 35 24.09 10.68 -11.59
N HIS A 36 25.00 11.64 -11.36
CA HIS A 36 24.88 12.55 -10.24
C HIS A 36 23.58 13.37 -10.27
N TYR A 37 23.27 14.04 -11.38
CA TYR A 37 22.06 14.89 -11.47
C TYR A 37 20.75 14.09 -11.41
N HIS A 38 20.78 12.80 -11.79
CA HIS A 38 19.63 11.89 -11.66
C HIS A 38 19.54 11.21 -10.29
N SER A 39 20.61 11.23 -9.48
CA SER A 39 20.63 10.59 -8.17
C SER A 39 19.63 11.21 -7.19
N ASP A 40 19.11 10.37 -6.30
CA ASP A 40 18.24 10.80 -5.22
C ASP A 40 18.95 11.75 -4.24
N TRP A 41 20.25 11.53 -4.03
CA TRP A 41 21.07 12.41 -3.20
C TRP A 41 21.12 13.85 -3.75
N HIS A 42 21.31 14.01 -5.06
CA HIS A 42 21.26 15.33 -5.70
C HIS A 42 19.89 15.98 -5.55
N ARG A 43 18.81 15.21 -5.80
CA ARG A 43 17.43 15.69 -5.66
C ARG A 43 17.13 16.14 -4.23
N VAL A 44 17.61 15.42 -3.22
CA VAL A 44 17.46 15.78 -1.81
C VAL A 44 18.24 17.06 -1.49
N ASN A 45 19.49 17.17 -1.91
CA ASN A 45 20.29 18.38 -1.69
C ASN A 45 19.72 19.61 -2.41
N LEU A 46 19.14 19.43 -3.60
CA LEU A 46 18.42 20.47 -4.31
C LEU A 46 17.20 20.96 -3.52
N LYS A 47 16.38 20.04 -2.99
CA LYS A 47 15.23 20.40 -2.13
C LYS A 47 15.67 21.15 -0.87
N ARG A 48 16.74 20.70 -0.22
CA ARG A 48 17.31 21.36 0.97
C ARG A 48 17.74 22.79 0.66
N ARG A 49 18.40 23.00 -0.48
CA ARG A 49 18.81 24.32 -0.94
C ARG A 49 17.63 25.25 -1.21
N VAL A 50 16.58 24.75 -1.86
CA VAL A 50 15.35 25.53 -2.08
C VAL A 50 14.74 25.95 -0.74
N ALA A 51 14.85 25.11 0.29
CA ALA A 51 14.44 25.42 1.66
C ALA A 51 15.46 26.27 2.46
N GLY A 52 16.52 26.80 1.82
CA GLY A 52 17.56 27.59 2.50
C GLY A 52 18.47 26.78 3.43
N LEU A 53 18.42 25.46 3.39
CA LEU A 53 19.23 24.56 4.21
C LEU A 53 20.51 24.15 3.47
N GLY A 54 21.57 23.90 4.24
CA GLY A 54 22.84 23.38 3.71
C GLY A 54 22.70 21.96 3.12
N PRO A 55 23.54 21.61 2.12
CA PRO A 55 23.57 20.26 1.58
C PRO A 55 24.07 19.27 2.64
N ILE A 56 23.59 18.04 2.56
CA ILE A 56 24.09 16.90 3.33
C ILE A 56 25.15 16.15 2.54
N SER A 57 26.12 15.59 3.26
CA SER A 57 27.16 14.73 2.69
C SER A 57 26.60 13.39 2.18
N SER A 58 27.38 12.66 1.39
CA SER A 58 27.01 11.31 0.94
C SER A 58 26.80 10.36 2.12
N GLY A 59 27.72 10.38 3.10
CA GLY A 59 27.62 9.51 4.27
C GLY A 59 26.36 9.76 5.10
N GLU A 60 25.99 11.02 5.32
CA GLU A 60 24.73 11.35 6.01
C GLU A 60 23.50 10.89 5.23
N PHE A 61 23.54 10.99 3.89
CA PHE A 61 22.46 10.51 3.05
C PHE A 61 22.32 8.98 3.12
N GLU A 62 23.43 8.24 3.04
CA GLU A 62 23.46 6.77 3.15
C GLU A 62 22.93 6.30 4.50
N VAL A 63 23.30 6.96 5.60
CA VAL A 63 22.75 6.67 6.94
C VAL A 63 21.24 6.85 6.93
N ARG A 64 20.74 7.95 6.37
CA ARG A 64 19.30 8.23 6.33
C ARG A 64 18.53 7.23 5.44
N VAL A 65 19.12 6.79 4.34
CA VAL A 65 18.54 5.74 3.49
C VAL A 65 18.43 4.43 4.27
N LYS A 66 19.50 4.00 4.95
CA LYS A 66 19.50 2.78 5.79
C LYS A 66 18.45 2.85 6.90
N GLU A 67 18.35 3.98 7.60
CA GLU A 67 17.32 4.17 8.64
C GLU A 67 15.89 4.04 8.08
N LEU A 68 15.65 4.56 6.86
CA LEU A 68 14.34 4.44 6.20
C LEU A 68 14.05 2.99 5.80
N GLU A 69 15.02 2.29 5.22
CA GLU A 69 14.89 0.87 4.85
C GLU A 69 14.64 -0.01 6.09
N GLU A 70 15.35 0.22 7.19
CA GLU A 70 15.14 -0.49 8.45
C GLU A 70 13.76 -0.22 9.03
N LYS A 71 13.29 1.03 9.00
CA LYS A 71 11.92 1.38 9.43
C LYS A 71 10.88 0.65 8.58
N SER A 72 11.02 0.65 7.26
CA SER A 72 10.11 -0.06 6.36
C SER A 72 10.11 -1.58 6.62
N LYS A 73 11.27 -2.19 6.89
CA LYS A 73 11.36 -3.61 7.29
C LYS A 73 10.71 -3.90 8.64
N GLN A 74 10.87 -3.00 9.62
CA GLN A 74 10.22 -3.12 10.93
C GLN A 74 8.70 -2.98 10.81
N GLU A 75 8.21 -2.08 9.97
CA GLU A 75 6.77 -1.93 9.73
C GLU A 75 6.18 -3.13 8.97
N ALA A 76 6.88 -3.63 7.95
CA ALA A 76 6.48 -4.84 7.23
C ALA A 76 6.42 -6.06 8.18
N SER A 77 7.44 -6.27 9.02
CA SER A 77 7.45 -7.37 10.00
C SER A 77 6.42 -7.20 11.13
N LYS A 78 6.09 -5.96 11.53
CA LYS A 78 4.98 -5.68 12.46
C LYS A 78 3.63 -5.99 11.81
N LYS A 79 3.44 -5.63 10.54
CA LYS A 79 2.23 -5.97 9.76
C LYS A 79 2.10 -7.49 9.62
N GLU A 80 3.17 -8.18 9.22
CA GLU A 80 3.18 -9.64 9.10
C GLU A 80 2.92 -10.33 10.45
N LYS A 81 3.51 -9.85 11.56
CA LYS A 81 3.22 -10.38 12.91
C LYS A 81 1.78 -10.12 13.34
N ARG A 82 1.19 -8.97 12.98
CA ARG A 82 -0.21 -8.65 13.25
C ARG A 82 -1.15 -9.52 12.42
N GLU A 83 -0.78 -9.86 11.19
CA GLU A 83 -1.52 -10.75 10.29
C GLU A 83 -1.37 -12.23 10.66
N ARG A 84 -0.20 -12.66 11.16
CA ARG A 84 0.04 -14.01 11.70
C ARG A 84 -0.63 -14.23 13.05
N LYS A 85 -0.68 -13.23 13.93
CA LYS A 85 -1.50 -13.23 15.16
C LYS A 85 -2.97 -12.91 14.84
N GLY A 86 -3.51 -13.47 13.77
CA GLY A 86 -4.95 -13.48 13.55
C GLY A 86 -5.58 -14.40 14.59
N TYR A 87 -6.38 -13.84 15.49
CA TYR A 87 -7.19 -14.63 16.41
C TYR A 87 -8.31 -15.25 15.60
N PHE A 88 -8.47 -16.57 15.62
CA PHE A 88 -9.48 -17.23 14.79
C PHE A 88 -10.25 -18.26 15.59
N CYS A 89 -11.54 -18.38 15.28
CA CYS A 89 -12.40 -19.38 15.88
C CYS A 89 -12.47 -20.62 14.97
N GLU A 90 -12.13 -21.79 15.48
CA GLU A 90 -12.15 -23.05 14.70
C GLU A 90 -13.57 -23.50 14.33
N TYR A 91 -14.55 -23.27 15.21
CA TYR A 91 -15.94 -23.70 15.01
C TYR A 91 -16.74 -22.80 14.07
N CYS A 92 -16.40 -21.51 14.03
CA CYS A 92 -17.07 -20.52 13.19
C CYS A 92 -16.23 -20.12 11.97
N SER A 93 -14.97 -20.54 11.91
CA SER A 93 -13.97 -20.15 10.92
C SER A 93 -13.83 -18.63 10.73
N LYS A 94 -14.13 -17.84 11.78
CA LYS A 94 -14.07 -16.37 11.77
C LYS A 94 -12.73 -15.86 12.30
N ARG A 95 -12.18 -14.82 11.67
CA ARG A 95 -10.96 -14.13 12.08
C ARG A 95 -11.32 -12.84 12.83
N PHE A 96 -10.55 -12.55 13.87
CA PHE A 96 -10.74 -11.43 14.79
C PHE A 96 -9.46 -10.60 14.89
N SER A 97 -9.64 -9.28 15.01
CA SER A 97 -8.55 -8.31 15.05
C SER A 97 -7.83 -8.22 16.41
N SER A 98 -8.38 -8.86 17.45
CA SER A 98 -7.79 -8.92 18.78
C SER A 98 -8.27 -10.14 19.56
N GLU A 99 -7.50 -10.54 20.57
CA GLU A 99 -7.83 -11.63 21.51
C GLU A 99 -9.18 -11.41 22.17
N LYS A 100 -9.41 -10.19 22.68
CA LYS A 100 -10.65 -9.81 23.35
C LYS A 100 -11.88 -9.94 22.45
N ALA A 101 -11.72 -9.67 21.15
CA ALA A 101 -12.80 -9.83 20.18
C ALA A 101 -13.13 -11.31 19.93
N LEU A 102 -12.12 -12.20 19.93
CA LEU A 102 -12.32 -13.65 19.88
C LEU A 102 -12.98 -14.16 21.17
N GLU A 103 -12.48 -13.75 22.35
CA GLU A 103 -13.06 -14.14 23.65
C GLU A 103 -14.55 -13.72 23.76
N GLN A 104 -14.88 -12.52 23.29
CA GLN A 104 -16.26 -12.05 23.25
C GLN A 104 -17.12 -12.86 22.28
N HIS A 105 -16.56 -13.26 21.13
CA HIS A 105 -17.22 -14.13 20.17
C HIS A 105 -17.51 -15.52 20.73
N GLU A 106 -16.54 -16.14 21.43
CA GLU A 106 -16.69 -17.47 22.03
C GLU A 106 -17.78 -17.51 23.12
N ARG A 107 -18.02 -16.37 23.77
CA ARG A 107 -19.10 -16.21 24.76
C ARG A 107 -20.45 -15.85 24.15
N SER A 108 -20.53 -15.64 22.84
CA SER A 108 -21.77 -15.28 22.16
C SER A 108 -22.70 -16.48 22.02
N LYS A 109 -24.02 -16.25 22.14
CA LYS A 109 -25.05 -17.29 22.04
C LYS A 109 -24.94 -18.09 20.73
N ARG A 110 -24.67 -17.41 19.60
CA ARG A 110 -24.47 -18.06 18.29
C ARG A 110 -23.27 -19.01 18.24
N HIS A 111 -22.14 -18.64 18.82
CA HIS A 111 -20.99 -19.53 18.89
C HIS A 111 -21.32 -20.76 19.75
N ILE A 112 -21.91 -20.55 20.92
CA ILE A 112 -22.29 -21.61 21.86
C ILE A 112 -23.29 -22.58 21.21
N ASP A 113 -24.32 -22.07 20.53
CA ASP A 113 -25.33 -22.90 19.85
C ASP A 113 -24.71 -23.69 18.68
N GLN A 114 -23.77 -23.10 17.94
CA GLN A 114 -23.05 -23.77 16.85
C GLN A 114 -22.08 -24.85 17.36
N VAL A 115 -21.38 -24.59 18.48
CA VAL A 115 -20.52 -25.59 19.16
C VAL A 115 -21.35 -26.74 19.74
N ARG A 116 -22.53 -26.42 20.29
CA ARG A 116 -23.49 -27.42 20.80
C ARG A 116 -24.05 -28.30 19.69
N ALA A 117 -24.41 -27.70 18.55
CA ALA A 117 -24.85 -28.44 17.38
C ALA A 117 -23.73 -29.34 16.80
N ALA A 118 -22.48 -28.87 16.82
CA ALA A 118 -21.33 -29.62 16.32
C ALA A 118 -20.89 -30.79 17.24
N ASN A 119 -21.21 -30.76 18.54
CA ASN A 119 -20.80 -31.79 19.51
C ASN A 119 -21.88 -32.84 19.86
N GLY A 120 -23.06 -32.79 19.23
CA GLY A 120 -24.07 -33.85 19.32
C GLY A 120 -25.14 -33.65 20.42
N ALA A 121 -26.37 -34.04 20.05
CA ALA A 121 -27.66 -33.60 20.58
C ALA A 121 -28.15 -34.25 21.89
N ALA A 122 -29.07 -33.55 22.57
CA ALA A 122 -30.41 -34.08 22.95
C ALA A 122 -31.30 -32.95 23.54
N SER A 123 -32.20 -32.40 22.72
CA SER A 123 -33.63 -32.24 23.05
C SER A 123 -34.35 -31.63 21.85
N GLU A 124 -35.30 -32.40 21.32
CA GLU A 124 -36.21 -32.14 20.22
C GLU A 124 -37.18 -30.98 20.56
N ASP A 125 -37.46 -30.10 19.61
CA ASP A 125 -38.77 -30.06 18.93
C ASP A 125 -38.91 -28.81 18.01
N GLU A 126 -39.56 -29.07 16.87
CA GLU A 126 -40.11 -28.18 15.83
C GLU A 126 -39.20 -27.80 14.64
N GLU A 127 -39.26 -28.69 13.63
CA GLU A 127 -38.81 -28.56 12.25
C GLU A 127 -39.88 -27.92 11.33
N MET A 128 -39.46 -27.51 10.11
CA MET A 128 -40.20 -27.06 8.89
C MET A 128 -40.07 -25.53 8.65
N GLU A 129 -39.41 -24.96 7.63
CA GLU A 129 -38.82 -25.33 6.30
C GLU A 129 -37.53 -24.49 6.07
N GLY A 130 -36.56 -24.79 5.20
CA GLY A 130 -36.47 -25.75 4.10
C GLY A 130 -35.01 -25.97 3.67
N GLU A 131 -34.81 -27.08 2.96
CA GLU A 131 -33.56 -27.59 2.41
C GLU A 131 -32.89 -26.64 1.45
N GLU A 132 -31.57 -26.69 1.41
CA GLU A 132 -30.82 -26.13 0.30
C GLU A 132 -29.67 -27.09 -0.08
N THR A 133 -29.97 -27.88 -1.11
CA THR A 133 -29.17 -28.88 -1.80
C THR A 133 -27.93 -28.25 -2.45
N HIS A 134 -27.10 -29.06 -3.12
CA HIS A 134 -25.94 -28.63 -3.91
C HIS A 134 -26.25 -27.51 -4.95
N ASP A 135 -27.52 -27.25 -5.26
CA ASP A 135 -27.99 -26.14 -6.09
C ASP A 135 -27.83 -24.76 -5.41
N VAL A 136 -27.68 -24.70 -4.08
CA VAL A 136 -27.73 -23.43 -3.32
C VAL A 136 -26.38 -22.80 -3.14
N VAL A 137 -25.32 -23.58 -3.26
CA VAL A 137 -23.99 -22.99 -3.41
C VAL A 137 -23.91 -22.23 -4.73
N GLU A 138 -24.61 -22.69 -5.77
CA GLU A 138 -24.74 -21.99 -7.05
C GLU A 138 -25.68 -20.77 -6.92
N GLU A 139 -26.81 -20.89 -6.22
CA GLU A 139 -27.70 -19.74 -5.94
C GLU A 139 -27.07 -18.68 -5.00
N ARG A 140 -26.22 -19.06 -4.03
CA ARG A 140 -25.46 -18.10 -3.20
C ARG A 140 -24.28 -17.46 -3.92
N LEU A 141 -23.77 -18.08 -4.98
CA LEU A 141 -22.86 -17.43 -5.92
C LEU A 141 -23.62 -16.40 -6.79
N GLU A 142 -24.92 -16.63 -7.03
CA GLU A 142 -25.83 -15.67 -7.68
C GLU A 142 -26.36 -14.56 -6.74
N GLN A 143 -26.47 -14.83 -5.43
CA GLN A 143 -26.94 -13.88 -4.40
C GLN A 143 -25.82 -13.10 -3.69
N ALA A 144 -24.55 -13.28 -4.06
CA ALA A 144 -23.53 -12.30 -3.72
C ALA A 144 -23.89 -11.02 -4.47
N GLU A 145 -24.59 -10.09 -3.81
CA GLU A 145 -24.96 -8.79 -4.39
C GLU A 145 -23.69 -8.10 -4.90
N MET A 146 -23.43 -8.27 -6.19
CA MET A 146 -22.34 -7.56 -6.85
C MET A 146 -22.62 -6.08 -6.63
N ILE A 147 -21.65 -5.35 -6.07
CA ILE A 147 -21.75 -3.90 -5.95
C ILE A 147 -22.10 -3.39 -7.36
N PRO A 148 -23.26 -2.76 -7.56
CA PRO A 148 -23.67 -2.29 -8.87
C PRO A 148 -22.57 -1.41 -9.45
N LEU A 149 -22.29 -1.50 -10.75
CA LEU A 149 -21.19 -0.74 -11.37
C LEU A 149 -21.39 0.78 -11.33
N THR A 150 -22.59 1.22 -10.94
CA THR A 150 -22.95 2.61 -10.65
C THR A 150 -22.55 3.05 -9.24
N ASN A 151 -22.31 2.12 -8.32
CA ASN A 151 -21.98 2.39 -6.93
C ASN A 151 -20.46 2.48 -6.76
N CYS A 152 -20.01 3.48 -6.01
CA CYS A 152 -18.59 3.67 -5.75
C CYS A 152 -18.04 2.53 -4.87
N LEU A 153 -16.87 2.00 -5.22
CA LEU A 153 -16.23 0.92 -4.46
C LEU A 153 -15.61 1.39 -3.12
N PHE A 154 -15.48 2.70 -2.93
CA PHE A 154 -14.74 3.29 -1.81
C PHE A 154 -15.61 4.15 -0.88
N CYS A 155 -16.87 4.43 -1.26
CA CYS A 155 -17.82 5.19 -0.45
C CYS A 155 -19.26 4.86 -0.82
N ASN A 156 -20.22 5.49 -0.14
CA ASN A 156 -21.65 5.22 -0.32
C ASN A 156 -22.31 6.02 -1.47
N HIS A 157 -21.53 6.47 -2.46
CA HIS A 157 -22.03 7.24 -3.61
C HIS A 157 -22.59 6.32 -4.70
N ILE A 158 -23.72 6.71 -5.28
CA ILE A 158 -24.36 6.04 -6.42
C ILE A 158 -24.38 7.04 -7.58
N SER A 159 -23.90 6.61 -8.74
CA SER A 159 -23.79 7.43 -9.95
C SER A 159 -24.84 7.02 -10.97
N ASP A 160 -25.14 7.91 -11.92
CA ASP A 160 -26.16 7.65 -12.95
C ASP A 160 -25.73 6.58 -13.97
N ASP A 161 -24.42 6.46 -14.21
CA ASP A 161 -23.82 5.49 -15.12
C ASP A 161 -22.41 5.07 -14.66
N VAL A 162 -21.87 4.03 -15.30
CA VAL A 162 -20.56 3.44 -14.98
C VAL A 162 -19.40 4.42 -15.23
N GLU A 163 -19.51 5.27 -16.26
CA GLU A 163 -18.49 6.24 -16.60
C GLU A 163 -18.46 7.42 -15.61
N ALA A 164 -19.64 7.85 -15.15
CA ALA A 164 -19.81 8.82 -14.08
C ALA A 164 -19.27 8.27 -12.76
N ASN A 165 -19.48 6.98 -12.47
CA ASN A 165 -18.89 6.32 -11.31
C ASN A 165 -17.37 6.27 -11.39
N ALA A 166 -16.80 5.89 -12.55
CA ALA A 166 -15.35 5.91 -12.76
C ALA A 166 -14.75 7.31 -12.60
N LYS A 167 -15.43 8.35 -13.10
CA LYS A 167 -15.03 9.76 -12.90
C LYS A 167 -15.10 10.18 -11.44
N HIS A 168 -16.14 9.77 -10.72
CA HIS A 168 -16.26 9.96 -9.27
C HIS A 168 -15.09 9.32 -8.52
N MET A 169 -14.80 8.04 -8.81
CA MET A 169 -13.70 7.28 -8.22
C MET A 169 -12.33 7.92 -8.51
N ALA A 170 -12.10 8.40 -9.74
CA ALA A 170 -10.87 9.09 -10.11
C ALA A 170 -10.72 10.45 -9.40
N LYS A 171 -11.79 11.24 -9.30
CA LYS A 171 -11.73 12.61 -8.78
C LYS A 171 -11.72 12.68 -7.25
N LEU A 172 -12.51 11.84 -6.57
CA LEU A 172 -12.70 11.89 -5.12
C LEU A 172 -11.90 10.84 -4.36
N HIS A 173 -11.60 9.70 -4.98
CA HIS A 173 -10.87 8.60 -4.34
C HIS A 173 -9.47 8.38 -4.94
N GLY A 174 -9.08 9.17 -5.94
CA GLY A 174 -7.79 9.03 -6.61
C GLY A 174 -7.63 7.69 -7.35
N CYS A 175 -8.74 6.99 -7.62
CA CYS A 175 -8.73 5.74 -8.39
C CYS A 175 -8.60 6.08 -9.88
N PHE A 176 -7.37 6.34 -10.30
CA PHE A 176 -7.02 6.59 -11.69
C PHE A 176 -6.73 5.26 -12.39
N ILE A 177 -7.41 5.01 -13.51
CA ILE A 177 -7.22 3.83 -14.34
C ILE A 177 -6.27 4.22 -15.51
N PRO A 178 -5.00 3.79 -15.50
CA PRO A 178 -4.08 4.08 -16.59
C PRO A 178 -4.45 3.27 -17.84
N TYR A 179 -4.16 3.83 -19.02
CA TYR A 179 -4.33 3.16 -20.33
C TYR A 179 -5.74 2.62 -20.58
N VAL A 180 -6.76 3.47 -20.35
CA VAL A 180 -8.17 3.12 -20.59
C VAL A 180 -8.44 2.63 -22.02
N GLU A 181 -7.65 3.07 -22.99
CA GLU A 181 -7.74 2.67 -24.41
C GLU A 181 -7.35 1.22 -24.68
N SER A 182 -6.58 0.60 -23.77
CA SER A 182 -6.14 -0.80 -23.87
C SER A 182 -7.02 -1.75 -23.05
N LEU A 183 -8.06 -1.24 -22.39
CA LEU A 183 -8.98 -2.06 -21.61
C LEU A 183 -9.99 -2.74 -22.53
N LEU A 184 -10.28 -4.01 -22.23
CA LEU A 184 -11.33 -4.77 -22.91
C LEU A 184 -12.72 -4.19 -22.60
N SER A 185 -13.00 -3.86 -21.34
CA SER A 185 -14.15 -3.08 -20.88
C SER A 185 -13.86 -2.49 -19.49
N ILE A 186 -14.40 -1.30 -19.20
CA ILE A 186 -14.37 -0.70 -17.86
C ILE A 186 -15.25 -1.51 -16.88
N GLU A 187 -16.31 -2.14 -17.39
CA GLU A 187 -17.28 -2.89 -16.58
C GLU A 187 -16.64 -4.15 -15.99
N SER A 188 -15.85 -4.88 -16.78
CA SER A 188 -15.15 -6.09 -16.31
C SER A 188 -14.06 -5.75 -15.29
N LEU A 189 -13.35 -4.64 -15.49
CA LEU A 189 -12.38 -4.13 -14.54
C LEU A 189 -13.04 -3.74 -13.21
N LEU A 190 -14.14 -2.98 -13.25
CA LEU A 190 -14.86 -2.56 -12.05
C LEU A 190 -15.53 -3.73 -11.32
N THR A 191 -16.02 -4.73 -12.06
CA THR A 191 -16.54 -5.99 -11.47
C THR A 191 -15.43 -6.71 -10.70
N TYR A 192 -14.26 -6.88 -11.33
CA TYR A 192 -13.10 -7.50 -10.68
C TYR A 192 -12.62 -6.73 -9.46
N LEU A 193 -12.55 -5.40 -9.55
CA LEU A 193 -12.17 -4.53 -8.43
C LEU A 193 -13.21 -4.61 -7.30
N GLY A 194 -14.50 -4.64 -7.62
CA GLY A 194 -15.58 -4.79 -6.64
C GLY A 194 -15.49 -6.11 -5.88
N GLU A 195 -15.20 -7.21 -6.57
CA GLU A 195 -14.94 -8.50 -5.92
C GLU A 195 -13.69 -8.47 -5.01
N LYS A 196 -12.61 -7.84 -5.47
CA LYS A 196 -11.38 -7.75 -4.68
C LYS A 196 -11.55 -6.89 -3.43
N VAL A 197 -12.21 -5.74 -3.57
CA VAL A 197 -12.51 -4.84 -2.45
C VAL A 197 -13.50 -5.48 -1.46
N SER A 198 -14.42 -6.33 -1.94
CA SER A 198 -15.39 -7.02 -1.06
C SER A 198 -14.80 -8.23 -0.31
N LYS A 199 -13.69 -8.79 -0.80
CA LYS A 199 -13.08 -10.04 -0.28
C LYS A 199 -11.86 -9.79 0.64
N GLU A 200 -11.31 -8.59 0.71
CA GLU A 200 -10.19 -8.23 1.63
C GLU A 200 -10.67 -7.25 2.72
N PRO A 201 -10.73 -7.66 4.01
CA PRO A 201 -11.05 -6.76 5.13
C PRO A 201 -9.88 -5.89 5.60
#